data_AF-A0A4Z0M658-F1
#
_entry.id   AF-A0A4Z0M658-F1
#
_cell.length_a   1.000
_cell.length_b   1.000
_cell.length_c   1.000
_cell.angle_alpha   90.00
_cell.angle_beta   90.00
_cell.angle_gamma   90.00
#
_symmetry.space_group_name_H-M   'P 1'
#
loop_
_entity.id
_entity.type
_entity.pdbx_description
1 polymer ?
#
loop_
_entity_poly.entity_id
_entity_poly.type
_entity_poly.pdbx_seq_one_letter_code
_entity_poly.pdbx_strand_id
1 'polypeptide(L)'
;MHELVERIREPELCYVFARNAQRQGHPELAVQAFRRAVDLRTEAYGATDAAEVAAVRAIFAYEEAISQQRGRRTRATGTWQLAKRVGLLAAVRKRSEARDSEEVLPVLRALQMEDYSFAAVCSAFPEETARAA
;
A
#
# COMPACT_ATOMS: atom_id res chain seq x y z
N MET A 1 -11.31 -10.63 -6.55
CA MET A 1 -11.21 -10.76 -5.09
C MET A 1 -12.44 -11.57 -4.64
N HIS A 2 -12.49 -12.10 -3.43
CA HIS A 2 -13.65 -12.84 -2.93
C HIS A 2 -14.78 -11.85 -2.61
N GLU A 3 -16.02 -12.21 -2.95
CA GLU A 3 -17.20 -11.33 -2.82
C GLU A 3 -17.39 -10.75 -1.40
N LEU A 4 -17.15 -11.55 -0.35
CA LEU A 4 -17.21 -11.12 1.04
C LEU A 4 -16.27 -9.94 1.35
N VAL A 5 -15.09 -9.94 0.75
CA VAL A 5 -14.09 -8.89 0.93
C VAL A 5 -14.47 -7.65 0.11
N GLU A 6 -14.95 -7.84 -1.11
CA GLU A 6 -15.36 -6.75 -2.01
C GLU A 6 -16.50 -5.91 -1.43
N ARG A 7 -17.38 -6.53 -0.62
CA ARG A 7 -18.50 -5.85 0.06
C ARG A 7 -18.06 -4.94 1.21
N ILE A 8 -16.82 -5.04 1.69
CA ILE A 8 -16.32 -4.21 2.77
C ILE A 8 -16.08 -2.78 2.25
N ARG A 9 -16.60 -1.80 2.99
CA ARG A 9 -16.54 -0.37 2.63
C ARG A 9 -15.67 0.47 3.57
N GLU A 10 -15.30 -0.08 4.73
CA GLU A 10 -14.47 0.60 5.72
C GLU A 10 -13.14 -0.15 5.89
N PRO A 11 -11.98 0.53 5.82
CA PRO A 11 -10.67 -0.10 6.01
C PRO A 11 -10.57 -0.85 7.34
N GLU A 12 -11.13 -0.30 8.41
CA GLU A 12 -11.11 -0.86 9.75
C GLU A 12 -11.81 -2.23 9.81
N LEU A 13 -12.91 -2.37 9.07
CA LEU A 13 -13.64 -3.64 8.97
C LEU A 13 -12.86 -4.69 8.18
N CYS A 14 -12.01 -4.29 7.23
CA CYS A 14 -11.09 -5.23 6.57
C CYS A 14 -10.14 -5.89 7.56
N TYR A 15 -9.63 -5.13 8.55
CA TYR A 15 -8.74 -5.68 9.58
C TYR A 15 -9.47 -6.60 10.57
N VAL A 16 -10.72 -6.28 10.92
CA VAL A 16 -11.56 -7.18 11.71
C VAL A 16 -11.80 -8.48 10.95
N PHE A 17 -12.19 -8.39 9.67
CA PHE A 17 -12.42 -9.53 8.80
C PHE A 17 -11.16 -10.39 8.66
N ALA A 18 -9.99 -9.79 8.40
CA ALA A 18 -8.74 -10.52 8.25
C ALA A 18 -8.38 -11.35 9.48
N ARG A 19 -8.51 -10.79 10.68
CA ARG A 19 -8.27 -11.52 11.94
C ARG A 19 -9.23 -12.69 12.13
N ASN A 20 -10.50 -12.51 11.77
CA ASN A 20 -11.51 -13.56 11.88
C ASN A 20 -11.26 -14.67 10.85
N ALA A 21 -10.94 -14.30 9.60
CA ALA A 21 -10.60 -15.24 8.55
C ALA A 21 -9.39 -16.09 8.93
N GLN A 22 -8.32 -15.48 9.47
CA GLN A 22 -7.17 -16.23 10.00
C GLN A 22 -7.56 -17.22 11.10
N ARG A 23 -8.38 -16.78 12.08
CA ARG A 23 -8.85 -17.65 13.18
C ARG A 23 -9.72 -18.80 12.70
N GLN A 24 -10.41 -18.63 11.58
CA GLN A 24 -11.28 -19.64 10.97
C GLN A 24 -10.56 -20.50 9.93
N GLY A 25 -9.25 -20.34 9.73
CA GLY A 25 -8.47 -21.17 8.80
C GLY A 25 -8.53 -20.71 7.33
N HIS A 26 -8.89 -19.44 7.08
CA HIS A 26 -8.97 -18.82 5.76
C HIS A 26 -7.93 -17.68 5.58
N PRO A 27 -6.61 -17.98 5.65
CA PRO A 27 -5.56 -16.96 5.52
C PRO A 27 -5.57 -16.24 4.15
N GLU A 28 -6.04 -16.89 3.09
CA GLU A 28 -6.20 -16.30 1.75
C GLU A 28 -7.20 -15.14 1.73
N LEU A 29 -8.28 -15.25 2.53
CA LEU A 29 -9.27 -14.19 2.67
C LEU A 29 -8.72 -13.02 3.49
N ALA A 30 -7.83 -13.29 4.45
CA ALA A 30 -7.16 -12.26 5.22
C ALA A 30 -6.20 -11.43 4.35
N VAL A 31 -5.42 -12.08 3.48
CA VAL A 31 -4.55 -11.42 2.49
C VAL A 31 -5.35 -10.48 1.61
N GLN A 32 -6.48 -10.96 1.06
CA GLN A 32 -7.36 -10.13 0.24
C GLN A 32 -7.96 -8.94 1.01
N ALA A 33 -8.31 -9.13 2.28
CA ALA A 33 -8.82 -8.05 3.12
C ALA A 33 -7.77 -6.98 3.40
N PHE A 34 -6.50 -7.33 3.63
CA PHE A 34 -5.43 -6.34 3.75
C PHE A 34 -5.27 -5.52 2.47
N ARG A 35 -5.31 -6.17 1.31
CA ARG A 35 -5.29 -5.48 0.00
C ARG A 35 -6.48 -4.53 -0.14
N ARG A 36 -7.70 -4.98 0.19
CA ARG A 36 -8.90 -4.14 0.14
C ARG A 36 -8.80 -2.94 1.08
N ALA A 37 -8.21 -3.11 2.27
CA ALA A 37 -8.00 -2.00 3.19
C ALA A 37 -7.10 -0.91 2.59
N VAL A 38 -6.03 -1.30 1.90
CA VAL A 38 -5.16 -0.37 1.17
C VAL A 38 -5.91 0.34 0.05
N ASP A 39 -6.71 -0.39 -0.74
CA ASP A 39 -7.51 0.18 -1.82
C ASP A 39 -8.53 1.20 -1.29
N LEU A 40 -9.28 0.87 -0.23
CA LEU A 40 -10.24 1.78 0.40
C LEU A 40 -9.58 3.05 0.96
N ARG A 41 -8.40 2.92 1.57
CA ARG A 41 -7.64 4.09 2.05
C ARG A 41 -7.16 4.97 0.90
N THR A 42 -6.79 4.36 -0.23
CA THR A 42 -6.42 5.06 -1.46
C THR A 42 -7.62 5.81 -2.04
N GLU A 43 -8.78 5.15 -2.14
CA GLU A 43 -10.04 5.75 -2.59
C GLU A 43 -10.40 6.96 -1.72
N ALA A 44 -10.32 6.82 -0.40
CA ALA A 44 -10.62 7.89 0.56
C ALA A 44 -9.64 9.07 0.52
N TYR A 45 -8.42 8.88 -0.01
CA TYR A 45 -7.45 9.98 -0.18
C TYR A 45 -7.90 10.95 -1.30
N GLY A 46 -8.63 10.46 -2.30
CA GLY A 46 -9.26 11.30 -3.33
C GLY A 46 -8.31 11.84 -4.42
N ALA A 47 -7.17 11.17 -4.66
CA ALA A 47 -6.33 11.49 -5.83
C ALA A 47 -7.09 11.15 -7.13
N THR A 48 -6.99 12.02 -8.13
CA THR A 48 -7.73 11.88 -9.39
C THR A 48 -6.85 11.44 -10.56
N ASP A 49 -5.55 11.73 -10.49
CA ASP A 49 -4.58 11.30 -11.50
C ASP A 49 -4.15 9.84 -11.26
N ALA A 50 -4.02 9.06 -12.33
CA ALA A 50 -3.73 7.62 -12.23
C ALA A 50 -2.36 7.34 -11.57
N ALA A 51 -1.34 8.15 -11.89
CA ALA A 51 -0.01 7.99 -11.31
C ALA A 51 -0.01 8.41 -9.84
N GLU A 52 -0.72 9.48 -9.47
CA GLU A 52 -0.88 9.89 -8.07
C GLU A 52 -1.69 8.86 -7.25
N VAL A 53 -2.74 8.28 -7.81
CA VAL A 53 -3.50 7.18 -7.19
C VAL A 53 -2.58 6.00 -6.90
N ALA A 54 -1.76 5.59 -7.88
CA ALA A 54 -0.80 4.50 -7.70
C ALA A 54 0.26 4.84 -6.63
N ALA A 55 0.74 6.08 -6.60
CA ALA A 55 1.70 6.55 -5.60
C ALA A 55 1.12 6.51 -4.17
N VAL A 56 -0.10 7.01 -3.98
CA VAL A 56 -0.82 6.96 -2.69
C VAL A 56 -1.01 5.52 -2.24
N ARG A 57 -1.45 4.66 -3.16
CA ARG A 57 -1.63 3.23 -2.91
C ARG A 57 -0.35 2.57 -2.45
N ALA A 58 0.78 2.88 -3.09
CA ALA A 58 2.07 2.35 -2.70
C ALA A 58 2.51 2.80 -1.31
N ILE A 59 2.24 4.05 -0.92
CA ILE A 59 2.54 4.53 0.44
C ILE A 59 1.68 3.78 1.47
N PHE A 60 0.39 3.57 1.20
CA PHE A 60 -0.47 2.80 2.11
C PHE A 60 -0.11 1.31 2.16
N ALA A 61 0.29 0.70 1.04
CA ALA A 61 0.80 -0.67 1.01
C ALA A 61 2.09 -0.81 1.83
N TYR A 62 3.00 0.16 1.71
CA TYR A 62 4.20 0.24 2.53
C TYR A 62 3.86 0.32 4.02
N GLU A 63 2.88 1.15 4.41
CA GLU A 63 2.37 1.21 5.79
C GLU A 63 1.80 -0.11 6.30
N GLU A 64 1.05 -0.81 5.44
CA GLU A 64 0.50 -2.12 5.78
C GLU A 64 1.64 -3.11 6.02
N ALA A 65 2.62 -3.16 5.13
CA ALA A 65 3.76 -4.07 5.24
C ALA A 65 4.60 -3.81 6.51
N ILE A 66 4.95 -2.56 6.82
CA ILE A 66 5.67 -2.25 8.07
C ILE A 66 4.81 -2.51 9.32
N SER A 67 3.49 -2.40 9.21
CA SER A 67 2.58 -2.73 10.32
C SER A 67 2.56 -4.23 10.61
N GLN A 68 2.55 -5.06 9.57
CA GLN A 68 2.63 -6.52 9.69
C GLN A 68 3.98 -6.95 10.28
N GLN A 69 5.09 -6.39 9.77
CA GLN A 69 6.43 -6.70 10.26
C GLN A 69 6.61 -6.35 11.75
N ARG A 70 5.97 -5.27 12.22
CA ARG A 70 6.08 -4.77 13.61
C ARG A 70 4.98 -5.28 14.54
N GLY A 71 3.97 -5.99 14.04
CA GLY A 71 2.81 -6.44 14.81
C GLY A 71 1.92 -5.31 15.35
N ARG A 72 2.06 -4.07 14.85
CA ARG A 72 1.27 -2.90 15.27
C ARG A 72 1.09 -1.91 14.14
N ARG A 73 -0.05 -1.21 14.12
CA ARG A 73 -0.32 -0.15 13.14
C ARG A 73 0.78 0.90 13.17
N THR A 74 1.41 1.09 12.03
CA THR A 74 2.57 1.96 11.85
C THR A 74 2.32 2.84 10.64
N ARG A 75 2.37 4.15 10.85
CA ARG A 75 2.26 5.15 9.79
C ARG A 75 3.64 5.43 9.19
N ALA A 76 3.71 5.61 7.88
CA ALA A 76 4.92 5.98 7.16
C ALA A 76 5.14 7.49 7.23
N THR A 77 5.21 8.05 8.44
CA THR A 77 5.23 9.50 8.69
C THR A 77 6.31 10.20 7.88
N GLY A 78 7.52 9.64 7.80
CA GLY A 78 8.61 10.21 7.00
C GLY A 78 8.33 10.23 5.50
N THR A 79 7.63 9.21 4.98
CA THR A 79 7.22 9.15 3.56
C THR A 79 6.13 10.17 3.26
N TRP A 80 5.13 10.32 4.13
CA TRP A 80 4.12 11.38 3.98
C TRP A 80 4.72 12.79 4.10
N GLN A 81 5.66 13.01 5.01
CA GLN A 81 6.40 14.27 5.11
C GLN A 81 7.24 14.55 3.86
N LEU A 82 7.83 13.51 3.26
CA LEU A 82 8.51 13.64 1.98
C LEU A 82 7.52 14.01 0.88
N ALA A 83 6.43 13.27 0.72
CA ALA A 83 5.39 13.53 -0.28
C ALA A 83 4.81 14.94 -0.16
N LYS A 84 4.57 15.44 1.07
CA LYS A 84 4.12 16.81 1.28
C LYS A 84 5.14 17.86 0.81
N ARG A 85 6.44 17.57 0.87
CA ARG A 85 7.51 18.50 0.49
C ARG A 85 7.82 18.49 -1.00
N VAL A 86 7.77 17.32 -1.65
CA VAL A 86 8.24 17.15 -3.03
C VAL A 86 7.18 16.64 -4.01
N GLY A 87 5.97 16.36 -3.54
CA GLY A 87 4.92 15.68 -4.32
C GLY A 87 4.96 14.16 -4.17
N LEU A 88 3.84 13.50 -4.49
CA LEU A 88 3.66 12.05 -4.34
C LEU A 88 4.63 11.25 -5.22
N LEU A 89 4.69 11.57 -6.51
CA LEU A 89 5.51 10.85 -7.49
C LEU A 89 7.01 10.99 -7.19
N ALA A 90 7.47 12.20 -6.86
CA ALA A 90 8.85 12.45 -6.48
C ALA A 90 9.23 11.68 -5.20
N ALA A 91 8.32 11.61 -4.23
CA ALA A 91 8.54 10.86 -3.01
C ALA A 91 8.62 9.35 -3.26
N VAL A 92 7.76 8.81 -4.13
CA VAL A 92 7.82 7.41 -4.55
C VAL A 92 9.13 7.09 -5.24
N ARG A 93 9.58 7.90 -6.20
CA ARG A 93 10.86 7.70 -6.88
C ARG A 93 12.05 7.74 -5.92
N LYS A 94 12.10 8.73 -5.02
CA LYS A 94 13.14 8.80 -3.98
C LYS A 94 13.12 7.59 -3.05
N ARG A 95 11.94 7.03 -2.76
CA ARG A 95 11.80 5.83 -1.93
C ARG A 95 12.16 4.54 -2.66
N SER A 96 11.92 4.44 -3.97
CA SER A 96 12.37 3.27 -4.75
C SER A 96 13.89 3.22 -4.89
N GLU A 97 14.55 4.38 -4.92
CA GLU A 97 16.02 4.50 -5.02
C GLU A 97 16.73 4.44 -3.66
N ALA A 98 15.99 4.45 -2.55
CA ALA A 98 16.57 4.37 -1.21
C ALA A 98 17.21 3.00 -0.95
N ARG A 99 18.26 2.96 -0.13
CA ARG A 99 18.99 1.71 0.19
C ARG A 99 18.11 0.63 0.82
N ASP A 100 17.06 1.04 1.53
CA ASP A 100 16.09 0.20 2.24
C ASP A 100 14.79 -0.01 1.44
N SER A 101 14.76 0.33 0.15
CA SER A 101 13.54 0.32 -0.67
C SER A 101 12.87 -1.06 -0.76
N GLU A 102 13.65 -2.14 -0.63
CA GLU A 102 13.17 -3.52 -0.70
C GLU A 102 12.92 -4.18 0.67
N GLU A 103 13.15 -3.49 1.79
CA GLU A 103 13.05 -4.08 3.14
C GLU A 103 11.68 -4.74 3.38
N VAL A 104 10.62 -4.12 2.86
CA VAL A 104 9.24 -4.60 3.02
C VAL A 104 8.76 -5.51 1.89
N LEU A 105 9.56 -5.70 0.84
CA LEU A 105 9.16 -6.45 -0.36
C LEU A 105 8.75 -7.91 -0.05
N PRO A 106 9.43 -8.65 0.83
CA PRO A 106 8.98 -9.99 1.23
C PRO A 106 7.59 -9.98 1.87
N VAL A 107 7.28 -8.96 2.68
CA VAL A 107 5.98 -8.80 3.32
C VAL A 107 4.91 -8.42 2.30
N LEU A 108 5.22 -7.51 1.37
CA LEU A 108 4.31 -7.17 0.27
C LEU A 108 3.95 -8.39 -0.57
N ARG A 109 4.93 -9.25 -0.91
CA ARG A 109 4.67 -10.52 -1.61
C ARG A 109 3.79 -11.47 -0.81
N ALA A 110 4.03 -11.61 0.49
CA ALA A 110 3.18 -12.43 1.36
C ALA A 110 1.73 -11.92 1.43
N LEU A 111 1.53 -10.61 1.23
CA LEU A 111 0.23 -9.98 1.15
C LEU A 111 -0.31 -9.85 -0.29
N GLN A 112 0.39 -10.39 -1.29
CA GLN A 112 0.03 -10.26 -2.71
C GLN A 112 -0.18 -8.78 -3.13
N MET A 113 0.75 -7.92 -2.71
CA MET A 113 0.77 -6.48 -2.96
C MET A 113 2.13 -6.00 -3.50
N GLU A 114 2.92 -6.87 -4.13
CA GLU A 114 4.18 -6.50 -4.77
C GLU A 114 3.99 -5.52 -5.94
N ASP A 115 2.82 -5.57 -6.58
CA ASP A 115 2.35 -4.61 -7.59
C ASP A 115 2.08 -3.22 -7.01
N TYR A 116 1.99 -3.09 -5.68
CA TYR A 116 1.86 -1.82 -4.97
C TYR A 116 3.21 -1.33 -4.41
N SER A 117 4.34 -1.95 -4.77
CA SER A 117 5.66 -1.46 -4.35
C SER A 117 6.02 -0.13 -5.01
N PHE A 118 6.91 0.65 -4.38
CA PHE A 118 7.40 1.90 -4.99
C PHE A 118 8.07 1.65 -6.35
N ALA A 119 8.80 0.54 -6.49
CA ALA A 119 9.41 0.14 -7.75
C ALA A 119 8.35 -0.22 -8.81
N ALA A 120 7.27 -0.91 -8.44
CA ALA A 120 6.18 -1.22 -9.36
C ALA A 120 5.51 0.06 -9.89
N VAL A 121 5.33 1.08 -9.05
CA VAL A 121 4.81 2.39 -9.50
C VAL A 121 5.77 3.07 -10.47
N CYS A 122 7.08 3.10 -10.19
CA CYS A 122 8.06 3.69 -11.11
C CYS A 122 8.14 2.94 -12.44
N SER A 123 7.95 1.62 -12.43
CA SER A 123 7.89 0.79 -13.64
C SER A 123 6.63 1.07 -14.47
N ALA A 124 5.49 1.27 -13.80
CA ALA A 124 4.21 1.54 -14.46
C ALA A 124 4.07 2.98 -14.98
N PHE A 125 4.72 3.96 -14.33
CA PHE A 125 4.65 5.39 -14.66
C PHE A 125 6.06 6.02 -14.77
N PRO A 126 6.90 5.54 -15.71
CA PRO A 126 8.30 5.95 -15.76
C PRO A 126 8.49 7.43 -16.14
N GLU A 127 7.64 7.97 -17.02
CA GLU A 127 7.75 9.36 -17.46
C GLU A 127 7.31 10.35 -16.38
N GLU A 128 6.20 10.06 -15.71
CA GLU A 128 5.61 10.91 -14.68
C GLU A 128 6.50 10.95 -13.44
N THR A 129 7.03 9.79 -13.03
CA THR A 129 7.96 9.70 -11.89
C THR A 129 9.32 10.32 -12.20
N ALA A 130 9.82 10.22 -13.44
CA ALA A 130 11.05 10.89 -13.85
C ALA A 130 10.90 12.42 -13.89
N ARG A 131 9.78 12.92 -14.41
CA ARG A 131 9.51 14.37 -14.51
C ARG A 131 9.33 15.04 -13.14
N ALA A 132 8.80 14.31 -12.16
CA ALA A 132 8.51 14.83 -10.83
C ALA A 132 9.75 14.94 -9.91
N ALA A 133 10.84 14.25 -10.22
CA ALA A 133 11.97 14.05 -9.31
C ALA A 133 13.09 15.07 -9.46
#